data_AF-A0A655S2T8-F1
#
_entry.id   AF-A0A655S2T8-F1
#
_cell.length_a   1.000
_cell.length_b   1.000
_cell.length_c   1.000
_cell.angle_alpha   90.00
_cell.angle_beta   90.00
_cell.angle_gamma   90.00
#
_symmetry.space_group_name_H-M   'P 1'
#
loop_
_entity.id
_entity.type
_entity.pdbx_description
1 polymer ?
#
loop_
_entity_poly.entity_id
_entity_poly.type
_entity_poly.pdbx_seq_one_letter_code
_entity_poly.pdbx_strand_id
1 'polypeptide(L)'
;MQQGWLCLVLLFLLGLPPYALGGDITATERELWLAEPQTQQKAEELYLLALHNEVDRLQFNLQRISYPAQEVVRFLLLQKFEQGQLILTEELAVFIAAQKSQTPNYLIAERGDGYEFSVPAFDYAAIAHRLLKQAQQQQDIMMFVLQAENGELNLRE
;
A
#
# COMPACT_ATOMS: atom_id res chain seq x y z
N MET A 1 47.75 -23.06 9.47
CA MET A 1 46.31 -23.33 9.65
C MET A 1 45.44 -22.05 9.63
N GLN A 2 45.83 -20.98 8.91
CA GLN A 2 45.08 -19.70 8.89
C GLN A 2 44.25 -19.48 7.61
N GLN A 3 44.43 -20.30 6.57
CA GLN A 3 43.75 -20.12 5.28
C GLN A 3 42.29 -20.62 5.29
N GLY A 4 41.94 -21.56 6.18
CA GLY A 4 40.56 -22.04 6.30
C GLY A 4 39.59 -21.01 6.88
N TRP A 5 40.09 -20.07 7.70
CA TRP A 5 39.27 -19.03 8.31
C TRP A 5 38.88 -17.92 7.31
N LEU A 6 39.75 -17.63 6.33
CA LEU A 6 39.45 -16.67 5.27
C LEU A 6 38.32 -17.16 4.35
N CYS A 7 38.27 -18.46 4.04
CA CYS A 7 37.21 -19.04 3.23
C CYS A 7 35.83 -18.96 3.93
N LEU A 8 35.79 -19.12 5.26
CA LEU A 8 34.54 -19.01 6.03
C LEU A 8 34.02 -17.56 6.07
N VAL A 9 34.92 -16.57 6.15
CA VAL A 9 34.54 -15.14 6.08
C VAL A 9 34.03 -14.76 4.69
N LEU A 10 34.68 -15.26 3.63
CA LEU A 10 34.23 -15.04 2.24
C LEU A 10 32.85 -15.65 1.96
N LEU A 11 32.58 -16.85 2.50
CA LEU A 11 31.27 -17.51 2.37
C LEU A 11 30.15 -16.75 3.11
N PHE A 12 30.46 -16.13 4.25
CA PHE A 12 29.50 -15.34 5.01
C PHE A 12 29.11 -14.03 4.30
N LEU A 13 30.05 -13.40 3.58
CA LEU A 13 29.81 -12.19 2.79
C LEU A 13 28.97 -12.44 1.52
N LEU A 14 29.07 -13.64 0.92
CA LEU A 14 28.29 -14.04 -0.27
C LEU A 14 26.87 -14.53 0.06
N GLY A 15 26.58 -14.83 1.33
CA GLY A 15 25.26 -15.27 1.80
C GLY A 15 24.33 -14.14 2.21
N LEU A 16 24.79 -12.88 2.19
CA LEU A 16 23.93 -11.73 2.43
C LEU A 16 22.93 -11.65 1.25
N PRO A 17 21.61 -11.70 1.50
CA PRO A 17 20.65 -11.49 0.44
C PRO A 17 20.95 -10.12 -0.20
N PRO A 18 20.90 -9.98 -1.53
CA PRO A 18 21.02 -8.66 -2.13
C PRO A 18 19.91 -7.81 -1.50
N TYR A 19 20.31 -6.74 -0.80
CA TYR A 19 19.39 -5.67 -0.51
C TYR A 19 18.91 -5.20 -1.88
N ALA A 20 17.68 -5.59 -2.24
CA ALA A 20 17.02 -5.08 -3.43
C ALA A 20 16.82 -3.59 -3.18
N LEU A 21 17.81 -2.79 -3.56
CA LEU A 21 17.69 -1.36 -3.61
C LEU A 21 16.55 -1.07 -4.58
N GLY A 22 15.55 -0.35 -4.10
CA GLY A 22 14.48 0.18 -4.91
C GLY A 22 15.04 0.81 -6.18
N GLY A 23 14.53 0.39 -7.33
CA GLY A 23 15.03 0.79 -8.64
C GLY A 23 14.08 1.73 -9.33
N ASP A 24 14.63 2.72 -10.05
CA ASP A 24 13.87 3.47 -11.04
C ASP A 24 13.40 2.49 -12.13
N ILE A 25 12.09 2.40 -12.35
CA ILE A 25 11.48 1.58 -13.39
C ILE A 25 10.91 2.48 -14.50
N THR A 26 10.69 1.89 -15.67
CA THR A 26 10.06 2.61 -16.78
C THR A 26 8.53 2.63 -16.63
N ALA A 27 7.87 3.62 -17.23
CA ALA A 27 6.40 3.64 -17.29
C ALA A 27 5.84 2.38 -17.97
N THR A 28 6.50 1.87 -19.01
CA THR A 28 6.10 0.63 -19.68
C THR A 28 6.21 -0.60 -18.78
N GLU A 29 7.25 -0.67 -17.96
CA GLU A 29 7.43 -1.75 -16.97
C GLU A 29 6.35 -1.71 -15.89
N ARG A 30 6.01 -0.51 -15.38
CA ARG A 30 4.86 -0.32 -14.49
C ARG A 30 3.57 -0.87 -15.10
N GLU A 31 3.26 -0.49 -16.35
CA GLU A 31 2.03 -0.97 -17.00
C GLU A 31 2.02 -2.49 -17.17
N LEU A 32 3.17 -3.09 -17.48
CA LEU A 32 3.31 -4.55 -17.55
C LEU A 32 3.03 -5.22 -16.19
N TRP A 33 3.57 -4.67 -15.10
CA TRP A 33 3.35 -5.21 -13.75
C TRP A 33 1.90 -5.05 -13.30
N LEU A 34 1.26 -3.92 -13.63
CA LEU A 34 -0.16 -3.70 -13.36
C LEU A 34 -1.05 -4.66 -14.15
N ALA A 35 -0.65 -5.02 -15.37
CA ALA A 35 -1.40 -5.95 -16.23
C ALA A 35 -1.15 -7.43 -15.90
N GLU A 36 -0.23 -7.76 -14.98
CA GLU A 36 0.10 -9.14 -14.66
C GLU A 36 -1.09 -9.88 -14.05
N PRO A 37 -1.57 -11.01 -14.62
CA PRO A 37 -2.76 -11.70 -14.13
C PRO A 37 -2.65 -12.16 -12.67
N GLN A 38 -1.45 -12.53 -12.23
CA GLN A 38 -1.21 -13.02 -10.88
C GLN A 38 -1.36 -11.92 -9.83
N THR A 39 -0.87 -10.70 -10.11
CA THR A 39 -1.01 -9.56 -9.18
C THR A 39 -2.46 -9.10 -9.10
N GLN A 40 -3.16 -9.07 -10.25
CA GLN A 40 -4.59 -8.78 -10.32
C GLN A 40 -5.44 -9.78 -9.53
N GLN A 41 -5.22 -11.08 -9.74
CA GLN A 41 -5.90 -12.12 -8.99
C GLN A 41 -5.61 -12.01 -7.49
N LYS A 42 -4.34 -11.76 -7.12
CA LYS A 42 -3.98 -11.66 -5.71
C LYS A 42 -4.65 -10.46 -5.04
N ALA A 43 -4.72 -9.32 -5.72
CA ALA A 43 -5.42 -8.15 -5.22
C ALA A 43 -6.92 -8.43 -5.02
N GLU A 44 -7.55 -9.21 -5.90
CA GLU A 44 -8.95 -9.64 -5.74
C GLU A 44 -9.14 -10.56 -4.53
N GLU A 45 -8.27 -11.55 -4.33
CA GLU A 45 -8.30 -12.42 -3.14
C GLU A 45 -8.21 -11.61 -1.84
N LEU A 46 -7.29 -10.64 -1.80
CA LEU A 46 -7.13 -9.75 -0.65
C LEU A 46 -8.34 -8.84 -0.45
N TYR A 47 -8.94 -8.35 -1.54
CA TYR A 47 -10.16 -7.55 -1.50
C TYR A 47 -11.32 -8.34 -0.88
N LEU A 48 -11.47 -9.62 -1.23
CA LEU A 48 -12.48 -10.49 -0.61
C LEU A 48 -12.25 -10.65 0.90
N LEU A 49 -11.00 -10.77 1.37
CA LEU A 49 -10.71 -10.81 2.82
C LEU A 49 -11.16 -9.51 3.51
N ALA A 50 -10.94 -8.36 2.87
CA ALA A 50 -11.39 -7.07 3.39
C ALA A 50 -12.92 -6.98 3.49
N LEU A 51 -13.65 -7.47 2.47
CA LEU A 51 -15.12 -7.51 2.50
C LEU A 51 -15.68 -8.37 3.64
N HIS A 52 -14.95 -9.41 4.06
CA HIS A 52 -15.32 -10.26 5.19
C HIS A 52 -14.73 -9.76 6.52
N ASN A 53 -14.12 -8.57 6.54
CA ASN A 53 -13.41 -8.00 7.68
C ASN A 53 -12.34 -8.93 8.27
N GLU A 54 -11.70 -9.76 7.44
CA GLU A 54 -10.61 -10.66 7.85
C GLU A 54 -9.25 -9.94 7.79
N VAL A 55 -9.12 -8.82 8.51
CA VAL A 55 -8.00 -7.86 8.38
C VAL A 55 -6.64 -8.49 8.73
N ASP A 56 -6.58 -9.37 9.74
CA ASP A 56 -5.35 -10.08 10.10
C ASP A 56 -4.86 -10.99 8.97
N ARG A 57 -5.79 -11.71 8.32
CA ARG A 57 -5.46 -12.58 7.19
C ARG A 57 -5.08 -11.75 5.98
N LEU A 58 -5.76 -10.62 5.74
CA LEU A 58 -5.41 -9.66 4.70
C LEU A 58 -3.97 -9.17 4.85
N GLN A 59 -3.63 -8.64 6.02
CA GLN A 59 -2.29 -8.13 6.34
C GLN A 59 -1.23 -9.24 6.20
N PHE A 60 -1.49 -10.41 6.78
CA PHE A 60 -0.58 -11.54 6.71
C PHE A 60 -0.31 -11.98 5.27
N ASN A 61 -1.35 -12.07 4.43
CA ASN A 61 -1.19 -12.47 3.04
C ASN A 61 -0.45 -11.41 2.23
N LEU A 62 -0.73 -10.11 2.43
CA LEU A 62 -0.04 -9.02 1.74
C LEU A 62 1.46 -9.00 2.08
N GLN A 63 1.81 -9.15 3.36
CA GLN A 63 3.21 -9.11 3.83
C GLN A 63 4.09 -10.24 3.29
N ARG A 64 3.48 -11.37 2.91
CA ARG A 64 4.21 -12.55 2.42
C ARG A 64 4.46 -12.55 0.91
N ILE A 65 3.89 -11.59 0.19
CA ILE A 65 4.17 -11.43 -1.23
C ILE A 65 5.60 -10.91 -1.37
N SER A 66 6.39 -11.51 -2.26
CA SER A 66 7.74 -11.03 -2.56
C SER A 66 7.70 -9.75 -3.40
N TYR A 67 8.70 -8.89 -3.25
CA TYR A 67 8.92 -7.79 -4.18
C TYR A 67 9.31 -8.34 -5.58
N PRO A 68 8.91 -7.66 -6.68
CA PRO A 68 8.15 -6.41 -6.75
C PRO A 68 6.64 -6.54 -6.53
N ALA A 69 6.08 -7.75 -6.68
CA ALA A 69 4.64 -7.98 -6.74
C ALA A 69 3.88 -7.47 -5.50
N GLN A 70 4.50 -7.44 -4.32
CA GLN A 70 3.88 -6.91 -3.10
C GLN A 70 3.41 -5.46 -3.27
N GLU A 71 4.24 -4.60 -3.86
CA GLU A 71 3.95 -3.18 -4.00
C GLU A 71 2.84 -2.94 -5.03
N VAL A 72 2.87 -3.71 -6.11
CA VAL A 72 1.83 -3.75 -7.15
C VAL A 72 0.49 -4.18 -6.55
N VAL A 73 0.48 -5.28 -5.79
CA VAL A 73 -0.73 -5.81 -5.15
C VAL A 73 -1.26 -4.84 -4.10
N ARG A 74 -0.39 -4.19 -3.31
CA ARG A 74 -0.80 -3.13 -2.36
C ARG A 74 -1.54 -2.01 -3.09
N PHE A 75 -0.99 -1.54 -4.18
CA PHE A 75 -1.58 -0.47 -4.98
C PHE A 75 -2.94 -0.89 -5.59
N LEU A 76 -3.00 -2.04 -6.24
CA LEU A 76 -4.23 -2.57 -6.82
C LEU A 76 -5.33 -2.80 -5.76
N LEU A 77 -4.95 -3.32 -4.59
CA LEU A 77 -5.88 -3.53 -3.48
C LEU A 77 -6.50 -2.21 -3.00
N LEU A 78 -5.69 -1.17 -2.77
CA LEU A 78 -6.22 0.13 -2.34
C LEU A 78 -7.05 0.81 -3.44
N GLN A 79 -6.68 0.64 -4.71
CA GLN A 79 -7.54 1.08 -5.83
C GLN A 79 -8.90 0.39 -5.79
N LYS A 80 -8.95 -0.92 -5.52
CA LYS A 80 -10.21 -1.66 -5.37
C LYS A 80 -11.05 -1.15 -4.20
N PHE A 81 -10.43 -0.83 -3.06
CA PHE A 81 -11.14 -0.20 -1.93
C PHE A 81 -11.78 1.13 -2.33
N GLU A 82 -11.04 1.97 -3.06
CA GLU A 82 -11.52 3.28 -3.50
C GLU A 82 -12.64 3.16 -4.55
N GLN A 83 -12.45 2.33 -5.57
CA GLN A 83 -13.43 2.10 -6.64
C GLN A 83 -14.70 1.41 -6.13
N GLY A 84 -14.54 0.44 -5.23
CA GLY A 84 -15.63 -0.29 -4.60
C GLY A 84 -16.36 0.51 -3.52
N GLN A 85 -15.88 1.72 -3.19
CA GLN A 85 -16.41 2.56 -2.11
C GLN A 85 -16.57 1.78 -0.79
N LEU A 86 -15.56 0.97 -0.46
CA LEU A 86 -15.60 0.10 0.70
C LEU A 86 -15.81 0.92 1.99
N ILE A 87 -16.86 0.58 2.75
CA ILE A 87 -17.10 1.17 4.06
C ILE A 87 -16.00 0.65 5.01
N LEU A 88 -15.20 1.56 5.54
CA LEU A 88 -14.08 1.18 6.40
C LEU A 88 -14.56 0.89 7.82
N THR A 89 -14.28 -0.31 8.30
CA THR A 89 -14.26 -0.61 9.73
C THR A 89 -13.03 0.04 10.37
N GLU A 90 -13.01 0.15 11.70
CA GLU A 90 -11.85 0.68 12.42
C GLU A 90 -10.57 -0.13 12.13
N GLU A 91 -10.67 -1.46 12.11
CA GLU A 91 -9.56 -2.36 11.79
C GLU A 91 -9.03 -2.14 10.36
N LEU A 92 -9.92 -1.99 9.37
CA LEU A 92 -9.53 -1.68 8.00
C LEU A 92 -8.89 -0.29 7.88
N ALA A 93 -9.39 0.70 8.63
CA ALA A 93 -8.78 2.02 8.67
C ALA A 93 -7.34 1.96 9.23
N VAL A 94 -7.12 1.18 10.29
CA VAL A 94 -5.77 0.93 10.84
C VAL A 94 -4.88 0.24 9.80
N PHE A 95 -5.39 -0.79 9.10
CA PHE A 95 -4.66 -1.45 8.02
C PHE A 95 -4.26 -0.47 6.91
N ILE A 96 -5.19 0.37 6.44
CA ILE A 96 -4.92 1.36 5.39
C ILE A 96 -3.92 2.41 5.87
N ALA A 97 -4.01 2.87 7.12
CA ALA A 97 -3.04 3.78 7.72
C ALA A 97 -1.63 3.17 7.76
N ALA A 98 -1.52 1.86 8.04
CA ALA A 98 -0.25 1.15 7.98
C ALA A 98 0.29 1.01 6.55
N GLN A 99 -0.56 0.93 5.52
CA GLN A 99 -0.12 0.96 4.12
C GLN A 99 0.36 2.35 3.69
N LYS A 100 -0.30 3.42 4.15
CA LYS A 100 0.08 4.81 3.88
C LYS A 100 1.50 5.12 4.33
N SER A 101 1.95 4.53 5.45
CA SER A 101 3.28 4.79 6.02
C SER A 101 4.41 3.99 5.37
N GLN A 102 4.11 3.08 4.43
CA GLN A 102 5.13 2.30 3.74
C GLN A 102 5.87 3.15 2.71
N THR A 103 7.20 3.14 2.74
CA THR A 103 8.03 3.80 1.73
C THR A 103 7.96 3.03 0.39
N PRO A 104 7.64 3.70 -0.73
CA PRO A 104 7.68 3.08 -2.06
C PRO A 104 9.10 2.67 -2.42
N ASN A 105 9.26 1.47 -2.99
CA ASN A 105 10.56 0.99 -3.43
C ASN A 105 10.78 1.26 -4.92
N TYR A 106 9.72 1.38 -5.71
CA TYR A 106 9.84 1.61 -7.15
C TYR A 106 9.43 3.02 -7.49
N LEU A 107 10.28 3.71 -8.25
CA LEU A 107 10.05 5.08 -8.69
C LEU A 107 10.01 5.14 -10.23
N ILE A 108 9.37 6.17 -10.77
CA ILE A 108 9.37 6.50 -12.19
C ILE A 108 9.87 7.93 -12.34
N ALA A 109 10.74 8.16 -13.30
CA ALA A 109 11.15 9.49 -13.70
C ALA A 109 10.01 10.19 -14.48
N GLU A 110 9.55 11.32 -13.97
CA GLU A 110 8.65 12.24 -14.64
C GLU A 110 9.42 13.48 -15.11
N ARG A 111 9.10 13.96 -16.31
CA ARG A 111 9.68 15.19 -16.88
C ARG A 111 8.63 16.27 -16.99
N GLY A 112 8.91 17.43 -16.41
CA GLY A 112 8.05 18.61 -16.45
C GLY A 112 8.87 19.90 -16.35
N ASP A 113 8.48 20.93 -17.09
CA ASP A 113 9.06 22.28 -17.04
C ASP A 113 10.60 22.37 -17.12
N GLY A 114 11.22 21.44 -17.85
CA GLY A 114 12.68 21.39 -18.03
C GLY A 114 13.44 20.69 -16.91
N TYR A 115 12.74 20.05 -15.97
CA TYR A 115 13.30 19.26 -14.87
C TYR A 115 12.83 17.80 -14.95
N GLU A 116 13.60 16.90 -14.32
CA GLU A 116 13.28 15.49 -14.15
C GLU A 116 13.21 15.19 -12.65
N PHE A 117 12.12 14.58 -12.20
CA PHE A 117 11.91 14.20 -10.80
C PHE A 117 11.36 12.77 -10.71
N SER A 118 11.71 12.06 -9.65
CA SER A 118 11.23 10.69 -9.43
C SER A 118 10.00 10.69 -8.53
N VAL A 119 8.94 10.01 -8.96
CA VAL A 119 7.72 9.78 -8.19
C VAL A 119 7.52 8.30 -7.91
N PRO A 120 6.75 7.92 -6.86
CA PRO A 120 6.36 6.54 -6.66
C PRO A 120 5.72 5.93 -7.91
N ALA A 121 6.25 4.80 -8.37
CA ALA A 121 5.67 4.05 -9.49
C ALA A 121 4.25 3.57 -9.16
N PHE A 122 3.99 3.30 -7.88
CA PHE A 122 2.71 2.84 -7.36
C PHE A 122 2.30 3.75 -6.19
N ASP A 123 1.56 4.82 -6.46
CA ASP A 123 1.17 5.81 -5.44
C ASP A 123 0.01 5.33 -4.55
N TYR A 124 0.26 4.26 -3.79
CA TYR A 124 -0.69 3.71 -2.83
C TYR A 124 -0.87 4.61 -1.61
N ALA A 125 0.11 5.47 -1.28
CA ALA A 125 0.04 6.39 -0.15
C ALA A 125 -1.01 7.49 -0.39
N ALA A 126 -1.09 8.03 -1.60
CA ALA A 126 -2.13 8.99 -1.96
C ALA A 126 -3.53 8.36 -1.92
N ILE A 127 -3.69 7.12 -2.41
CA ILE A 127 -4.97 6.40 -2.35
C ILE A 127 -5.37 6.16 -0.89
N ALA A 128 -4.45 5.65 -0.06
CA ALA A 128 -4.69 5.44 1.37
C ALA A 128 -5.11 6.72 2.08
N HIS A 129 -4.48 7.86 1.75
CA HIS A 129 -4.86 9.15 2.32
C HIS A 129 -6.30 9.54 1.96
N ARG A 130 -6.71 9.39 0.70
CA ARG A 130 -8.08 9.71 0.27
C ARG A 130 -9.12 8.81 0.93
N LEU A 131 -8.86 7.50 1.01
CA LEU A 131 -9.71 6.53 1.70
C LEU A 131 -9.95 6.92 3.17
N LEU A 132 -8.88 7.21 3.91
CA LEU A 132 -8.98 7.61 5.33
C LEU A 132 -9.73 8.95 5.49
N LYS A 133 -9.48 9.91 4.60
CA LYS A 133 -10.18 11.19 4.63
C LYS A 133 -11.68 11.01 4.38
N GLN A 134 -12.04 10.16 3.43
CA GLN A 134 -13.44 9.86 3.12
C GLN A 134 -14.14 9.18 4.31
N ALA A 135 -13.49 8.21 4.95
CA ALA A 135 -14.05 7.54 6.13
C ALA A 135 -14.24 8.51 7.31
N GLN A 136 -13.27 9.40 7.57
CA GLN A 136 -13.43 10.45 8.58
C GLN A 136 -14.63 11.34 8.27
N GLN A 137 -14.75 11.79 7.01
CA GLN A 137 -15.87 12.63 6.60
C GLN A 137 -17.23 11.92 6.79
N GLN A 138 -17.31 10.62 6.50
CA GLN A 138 -18.52 9.83 6.72
C GLN A 138 -18.88 9.74 8.22
N GLN A 139 -17.88 9.57 9.08
CA GLN A 139 -18.06 9.56 10.52
C GLN A 139 -18.54 10.93 11.04
N ASP A 140 -17.95 12.02 10.56
CA ASP A 140 -18.34 13.38 10.94
C ASP A 140 -19.78 13.68 10.55
N ILE A 141 -20.20 13.26 9.34
CA ILE A 141 -21.58 13.39 8.87
C ILE A 141 -22.53 12.59 9.76
N MET A 142 -22.20 11.34 10.10
CA MET A 142 -23.02 10.53 11.00
C MET A 142 -23.17 11.19 12.37
N MET A 143 -22.08 11.67 12.95
CA MET A 143 -22.11 12.35 14.25
C MET A 143 -22.94 13.64 14.21
N PHE A 144 -22.83 14.42 13.14
CA PHE A 144 -23.65 15.61 12.92
C PHE A 144 -25.14 15.26 12.90
N VAL A 145 -25.54 14.21 12.17
CA VAL A 145 -26.94 13.76 12.11
C VAL A 145 -27.44 13.31 13.48
N LEU A 146 -26.67 12.50 14.20
CA LEU A 146 -27.02 12.04 15.55
C LEU A 146 -27.19 13.19 16.54
N GLN A 147 -26.29 14.18 16.50
CA GLN A 147 -26.42 15.39 17.33
C GLN A 147 -27.66 16.19 16.99
N ALA A 148 -28.02 16.28 15.70
CA ALA A 148 -29.23 16.96 15.26
C ALA A 148 -30.49 16.25 15.78
N GLU A 149 -30.53 14.91 15.67
CA GLU A 149 -31.64 14.08 16.15
C GLU A 149 -31.81 14.15 17.67
N ASN A 150 -30.70 14.21 18.41
CA ASN A 150 -30.73 14.30 19.88
C ASN A 150 -30.97 15.74 20.40
N GLY A 151 -31.06 16.74 19.52
CA GLY A 151 -31.18 18.16 19.92
C GLY A 151 -29.90 18.73 20.57
N GLU A 152 -28.77 18.07 20.38
CA GLU A 152 -27.45 18.42 20.93
C GLU A 152 -26.58 19.18 19.93
N LEU A 153 -27.05 19.36 18.69
CA LEU A 153 -26.30 20.02 17.63
C LEU A 153 -26.02 21.50 17.95
N ASN A 154 -24.73 21.83 18.05
CA ASN A 154 -24.26 23.20 18.20
C ASN A 154 -23.63 23.69 16.88
N LEU A 155 -24.26 24.69 16.25
CA LEU A 155 -23.83 25.27 14.97
C LEU A 155 -22.95 26.53 15.13
N ARG A 156 -22.46 26.83 16.34
CA ARG A 156 -21.80 28.12 16.66
C ARG A 156 -20.27 28.12 16.55
N GLU A 157 -19.68 27.17 15.84
CA GLU A 157 -18.25 27.21 15.49
C GLU A 157 -18.03 27.51 14.01
#